data_AF-A0A6M4H9Z6-F1
#
_entry.id   AF-A0A6M4H9Z6-F1
#
_cell.length_a   1.000
_cell.length_b   1.000
_cell.length_c   1.000
_cell.angle_alpha   90.00
_cell.angle_beta   90.00
_cell.angle_gamma   90.00
#
_symmetry.space_group_name_H-M   'P 1'
#
loop_
_entity.id
_entity.type
_entity.pdbx_description
1 polymer ?
#
loop_
_entity_poly.entity_id
_entity_poly.type
_entity_poly.pdbx_seq_one_letter_code
_entity_poly.pdbx_strand_id
1 'polypeptide(L)'
;MQKQTGFTLIELMIVVAIIGILAAIAIPQYNDYITRGALVEGHTNLQQFRVRMEQHYQDNRNFAGAGLNGCGAAAPTQTTYFDYACALGAGNQTYVVTATGKLRAAGFAFTINEQNARATTAAPAGWAPTPMPNTCFIIRKTSC
;
A
#
# COMPACT_ATOMS: atom_id res chain seq x y z
N MET A 1 -35.69 47.21 -21.79
CA MET A 1 -34.40 47.17 -21.05
C MET A 1 -34.38 45.91 -20.21
N GLN A 2 -33.56 44.92 -20.56
CA GLN A 2 -33.33 43.75 -19.72
C GLN A 2 -32.40 44.17 -18.58
N LYS A 3 -32.84 44.03 -17.32
CA LYS A 3 -32.01 44.29 -16.14
C LYS A 3 -30.90 43.22 -16.11
N GLN A 4 -29.64 43.64 -16.21
CA GLN A 4 -28.53 42.73 -15.92
C GLN A 4 -28.54 42.43 -14.42
N THR A 5 -28.96 41.22 -14.06
CA THR A 5 -28.83 40.66 -12.71
C THR A 5 -27.43 40.06 -12.59
N GLY A 6 -26.50 40.82 -12.01
CA GLY A 6 -25.17 40.33 -11.66
C GLY A 6 -25.17 39.61 -10.30
N PHE A 7 -24.25 38.66 -10.14
CA PHE A 7 -23.97 38.02 -8.86
C PHE A 7 -23.40 39.04 -7.86
N THR A 8 -23.81 38.99 -6.60
CA THR A 8 -23.26 39.87 -5.57
C THR A 8 -21.92 39.32 -5.05
N LEU A 9 -21.03 40.23 -4.63
CA LEU A 9 -19.76 39.84 -3.99
C LEU A 9 -20.00 39.04 -2.70
N ILE A 10 -21.09 39.33 -1.98
CA ILE A 10 -21.43 38.62 -0.76
C ILE A 10 -21.91 37.18 -1.03
N GLU A 11 -22.69 36.95 -2.09
CA GLU A 11 -23.06 35.60 -2.51
C GLU A 11 -21.82 34.78 -2.86
N LEU A 12 -20.89 35.37 -3.60
CA LEU A 12 -19.65 34.69 -3.97
C LEU A 12 -18.79 34.36 -2.74
N MET A 13 -18.71 35.26 -1.75
CA MET A 13 -17.98 35.01 -0.50
C MET A 13 -18.57 33.86 0.31
N ILE A 14 -19.89 33.78 0.41
CA ILE A 14 -20.57 32.69 1.13
C ILE A 14 -20.33 31.36 0.42
N VAL A 15 -20.42 31.33 -0.91
CA VAL A 15 -20.15 30.12 -1.71
C VAL A 15 -18.72 29.63 -1.49
N VAL A 16 -17.73 30.53 -1.53
CA VAL A 16 -16.32 30.18 -1.28
C VAL A 16 -16.12 29.66 0.14
N ALA A 17 -16.77 30.26 1.14
CA ALA A 17 -16.69 29.78 2.52
C ALA A 17 -17.23 28.35 2.68
N ILE A 18 -18.37 28.04 2.06
CA ILE A 18 -18.97 26.70 2.09
C ILE A 18 -18.05 25.69 1.38
N ILE A 19 -17.54 26.03 0.18
CA ILE A 19 -16.61 25.16 -0.55
C ILE A 19 -15.33 24.92 0.27
N GLY A 20 -14.82 25.93 0.97
CA GLY A 20 -13.66 25.79 1.85
C GLY A 20 -13.87 24.76 2.96
N ILE A 21 -15.03 24.78 3.63
CA ILE A 21 -15.37 23.82 4.69
C ILE A 21 -15.49 22.41 4.11
N LEU A 22 -16.18 22.25 2.97
CA LEU A 22 -16.34 20.96 2.32
C LEU A 22 -15.00 20.38 1.85
N ALA A 23 -14.14 21.22 1.26
CA ALA A 23 -12.82 20.82 0.77
C ALA A 23 -11.91 20.33 1.91
N ALA A 24 -11.97 20.97 3.09
CA ALA A 24 -11.16 20.59 4.25
C ALA A 24 -11.42 19.15 4.72
N ILE A 25 -12.65 18.64 4.54
CA ILE A 25 -13.02 17.27 4.89
C ILE A 25 -12.84 16.32 3.69
N ALA A 26 -13.27 16.75 2.50
CA ALA A 26 -13.31 15.91 1.31
C ALA A 26 -11.91 15.56 0.77
N ILE A 27 -10.98 16.52 0.77
CA ILE A 27 -9.62 16.31 0.24
C ILE A 27 -8.85 15.23 1.00
N PRO A 28 -8.72 15.26 2.35
CA PRO A 28 -8.01 14.20 3.06
C PRO A 28 -8.69 12.83 2.93
N GLN A 29 -10.03 12.79 2.91
CA GLN A 29 -10.77 11.55 2.70
C GLN A 29 -10.53 10.95 1.30
N TYR A 30 -10.52 11.78 0.26
CA TYR A 30 -10.22 11.34 -1.10
C TYR A 30 -8.79 10.84 -1.24
N ASN A 31 -7.82 11.54 -0.62
CA ASN A 31 -6.42 11.09 -0.57
C ASN A 31 -6.26 9.74 0.14
N ASP A 32 -7.00 9.51 1.24
CA ASP A 32 -7.00 8.22 1.92
C ASP A 32 -7.59 7.12 1.03
N TYR A 33 -8.64 7.42 0.25
CA TYR A 33 -9.27 6.47 -0.67
C TYR A 33 -8.33 6.02 -1.80
N ILE A 34 -7.70 6.96 -2.50
CA ILE A 34 -6.76 6.63 -3.58
C ILE A 34 -5.50 5.94 -3.05
N THR A 35 -5.03 6.30 -1.84
CA THR A 35 -3.94 5.59 -1.17
C THR A 35 -4.30 4.13 -0.92
N ARG A 36 -5.51 3.84 -0.40
CA ARG A 36 -5.98 2.45 -0.23
C ARG A 36 -5.99 1.68 -1.55
N GLY A 37 -6.41 2.33 -2.63
CA GLY A 37 -6.34 1.76 -3.98
C GLY A 37 -4.92 1.37 -4.38
N ALA A 38 -3.93 2.22 -4.05
CA ALA A 38 -2.51 1.91 -4.29
C ALA A 38 -2.01 0.73 -3.45
N LEU A 39 -2.45 0.57 -2.19
CA LEU A 39 -2.03 -0.53 -1.31
C LEU A 39 -2.44 -1.92 -1.86
N VAL A 40 -3.54 -1.99 -2.62
CA VAL A 40 -4.02 -3.24 -3.22
C VAL A 40 -2.99 -3.87 -4.15
N GLU A 41 -2.22 -3.05 -4.89
CA GLU A 41 -1.11 -3.53 -5.74
C GLU A 41 -0.08 -4.29 -4.89
N GLY A 42 0.38 -3.66 -3.81
CA GLY A 42 1.31 -4.22 -2.84
C GLY A 42 0.85 -5.58 -2.32
N HIS A 43 -0.38 -5.63 -1.80
CA HIS A 43 -0.96 -6.84 -1.23
C HIS A 43 -1.13 -7.96 -2.26
N THR A 44 -1.63 -7.64 -3.46
CA THR A 44 -1.88 -8.62 -4.52
C THR A 44 -0.57 -9.25 -4.99
N ASN A 45 0.45 -8.43 -5.23
CA ASN A 45 1.76 -8.91 -5.67
C ASN A 45 2.46 -9.75 -4.60
N LEU A 46 2.35 -9.37 -3.31
CA LEU A 46 2.90 -10.20 -2.22
C LEU A 46 2.25 -11.59 -2.18
N GLN A 47 0.93 -11.68 -2.35
CA GLN A 47 0.22 -12.97 -2.40
C GLN A 47 0.62 -13.79 -3.62
N GLN A 48 0.68 -13.17 -4.81
CA GLN A 48 1.10 -13.84 -6.03
C GLN A 48 2.54 -14.33 -5.95
N PHE A 49 3.45 -13.52 -5.37
CA PHE A 49 4.84 -13.90 -5.18
C PHE A 49 4.94 -15.12 -4.25
N ARG A 50 4.20 -15.14 -3.14
CA ARG A 50 4.14 -16.32 -2.27
C ARG A 50 3.68 -17.57 -3.02
N VAL A 51 2.61 -17.51 -3.80
CA VAL A 51 2.14 -18.67 -4.58
C VAL A 51 3.22 -19.21 -5.52
N ARG A 52 3.97 -18.32 -6.19
CA ARG A 52 5.10 -18.70 -7.06
C ARG A 52 6.26 -19.30 -6.28
N MET A 53 6.54 -18.79 -5.08
CA MET A 53 7.57 -19.33 -4.19
C MET A 53 7.21 -20.74 -3.71
N GLU A 54 5.95 -20.97 -3.34
CA GLU A 54 5.46 -22.30 -2.97
C GLU A 54 5.57 -23.29 -4.14
N GLN A 55 5.19 -22.87 -5.35
CA GLN A 55 5.38 -23.68 -6.56
C GLN A 55 6.86 -24.05 -6.76
N HIS A 56 7.75 -23.06 -6.70
CA HIS A 56 9.19 -23.29 -6.83
C HIS A 56 9.73 -24.25 -5.77
N TYR A 57 9.25 -24.16 -4.53
CA TYR A 57 9.64 -25.06 -3.45
C TYR A 57 9.16 -26.50 -3.70
N GLN A 58 7.98 -26.71 -4.27
CA GLN A 58 7.52 -28.05 -4.66
C GLN A 58 8.46 -28.69 -5.70
N ASP A 59 8.97 -27.89 -6.63
CA ASP A 59 9.83 -28.36 -7.71
C ASP A 59 11.29 -28.57 -7.26
N ASN A 60 11.82 -27.67 -6.41
CA ASN A 60 13.25 -27.58 -6.11
C ASN A 60 13.62 -27.93 -4.66
N ARG A 61 12.61 -28.12 -3.79
CA ARG A 61 12.76 -28.35 -2.34
C ARG A 61 13.57 -27.28 -1.60
N ASN A 62 13.65 -26.08 -2.16
CA ASN A 62 14.29 -24.91 -1.56
C ASN A 62 13.67 -23.64 -2.15
N PHE A 63 13.82 -22.50 -1.48
CA PHE A 63 13.29 -21.21 -1.94
C PHE A 63 14.29 -20.37 -2.74
N ALA A 64 15.53 -20.83 -2.93
CA ALA A 64 16.54 -20.11 -3.69
C ALA A 64 16.41 -20.37 -5.20
N GLY A 65 16.77 -19.39 -6.02
CA GLY A 65 16.76 -19.48 -7.47
C GLY A 65 17.31 -18.22 -8.14
N ALA A 66 17.06 -18.08 -9.44
CA ALA A 66 17.53 -16.93 -10.23
C ALA A 66 16.52 -15.78 -10.30
N GLY A 67 15.53 -15.76 -9.41
CA GLY A 67 14.48 -14.74 -9.36
C GLY A 67 14.88 -13.52 -8.51
N LEU A 68 13.87 -12.88 -7.91
CA LEU A 68 14.03 -11.64 -7.16
C LEU A 68 15.03 -11.84 -6.00
N ASN A 69 16.14 -11.11 -6.01
CA ASN A 69 17.18 -11.17 -4.97
C ASN A 69 17.68 -12.60 -4.65
N GLY A 70 17.68 -13.50 -5.64
CA GLY A 70 18.09 -14.89 -5.44
C GLY A 70 16.99 -15.81 -4.92
N CYS A 71 15.75 -15.34 -4.78
CA CYS A 71 14.59 -16.17 -4.51
C CYS A 71 14.12 -16.91 -5.77
N GLY A 72 13.38 -18.01 -5.58
CA GLY A 72 12.90 -18.89 -6.65
C GLY A 72 11.86 -18.26 -7.59
N ALA A 73 11.18 -17.20 -7.15
CA ALA A 73 10.17 -16.52 -7.95
C ALA A 73 10.70 -15.23 -8.58
N ALA A 74 10.30 -14.98 -9.83
CA ALA A 74 10.61 -13.73 -10.54
C ALA A 74 9.95 -12.52 -9.86
N ALA A 75 10.57 -11.34 -10.02
CA ALA A 75 10.05 -10.09 -9.51
C ALA A 75 8.61 -9.80 -10.04
N PRO A 76 7.74 -9.15 -9.24
CA PRO A 76 6.47 -8.66 -9.74
C PRO A 76 6.65 -7.69 -10.92
N THR A 77 5.73 -7.74 -11.88
CA THR A 77 5.81 -6.91 -13.10
C THR A 77 5.06 -5.58 -12.98
N GLN A 78 4.01 -5.54 -12.17
CA GLN A 78 3.24 -4.31 -11.90
C GLN A 78 3.72 -3.68 -10.59
N THR A 79 4.67 -2.75 -10.69
CA THR A 79 5.37 -2.17 -9.53
C THR A 79 5.22 -0.64 -9.49
N THR A 80 4.03 -0.11 -9.79
CA THR A 80 3.79 1.34 -9.85
C THR A 80 3.95 1.99 -8.49
N TYR A 81 3.43 1.36 -7.44
CA TYR A 81 3.36 1.91 -6.09
C TYR A 81 4.25 1.19 -5.09
N PHE A 82 4.87 0.07 -5.46
CA PHE A 82 5.77 -0.68 -4.57
C PHE A 82 7.02 -1.15 -5.30
N ASP A 83 8.15 -1.12 -4.59
CA ASP A 83 9.34 -1.90 -4.92
C ASP A 83 9.39 -3.15 -4.05
N TYR A 84 9.97 -4.22 -4.57
CA TYR A 84 9.98 -5.52 -3.90
C TYR A 84 11.40 -5.98 -3.65
N ALA A 85 11.62 -6.59 -2.50
CA ALA A 85 12.84 -7.29 -2.17
C ALA A 85 12.50 -8.65 -1.54
N CYS A 86 13.33 -9.64 -1.80
CA CYS A 86 13.23 -10.95 -1.16
C CYS A 86 14.50 -11.25 -0.36
N ALA A 87 14.34 -11.76 0.85
CA ALA A 87 15.45 -12.20 1.69
C ALA A 87 15.24 -13.67 2.05
N LEU A 88 16.24 -14.50 1.76
CA LEU A 88 16.25 -15.91 2.15
C LEU A 88 16.77 -16.07 3.57
N GLY A 89 16.18 -16.99 4.32
CA GLY A 89 16.65 -17.38 5.64
C GLY A 89 17.52 -18.63 5.62
N ALA A 90 17.68 -19.25 6.80
CA ALA A 90 18.62 -20.35 7.01
C ALA A 90 18.38 -21.52 6.04
N GLY A 91 19.45 -21.95 5.36
CA GLY A 91 19.41 -23.07 4.41
C GLY A 91 18.51 -22.86 3.20
N ASN A 92 18.08 -21.62 2.92
CA ASN A 92 17.09 -21.29 1.88
C ASN A 92 15.73 -21.97 2.09
N GLN A 93 15.40 -22.31 3.34
CA GLN A 93 14.15 -22.99 3.73
C GLN A 93 13.08 -22.03 4.24
N THR A 94 13.42 -20.75 4.39
CA THR A 94 12.49 -19.69 4.77
C THR A 94 12.77 -18.46 3.94
N TYR A 95 11.79 -17.55 3.83
CA TYR A 95 11.98 -16.29 3.14
C TYR A 95 11.10 -15.19 3.73
N VAL A 96 11.53 -13.95 3.56
CA VAL A 96 10.67 -12.78 3.80
C VAL A 96 10.71 -11.92 2.55
N VAL A 97 9.53 -11.66 1.99
CA VAL A 97 9.37 -10.71 0.88
C VAL A 97 8.85 -9.42 1.46
N THR A 98 9.53 -8.33 1.12
CA THR A 98 9.20 -6.97 1.54
C THR A 98 8.71 -6.17 0.34
N ALA A 99 7.54 -5.55 0.46
CA ALA A 99 7.04 -4.53 -0.44
C ALA A 99 7.23 -3.15 0.21
N THR A 100 8.04 -2.31 -0.39
CA THR A 100 8.33 -0.94 0.06
C THR A 100 7.56 0.04 -0.80
N GLY A 101 6.67 0.81 -0.21
CA GLY A 101 5.79 1.71 -0.93
C GLY A 101 6.48 2.98 -1.42
N LYS A 102 6.07 3.43 -2.62
CA LYS A 102 6.50 4.65 -3.30
C LYS A 102 5.28 5.42 -3.82
N LEU A 103 5.52 6.66 -4.27
CA LEU A 103 4.45 7.57 -4.76
C LEU A 103 3.30 7.67 -3.74
N ARG A 104 2.10 7.22 -4.11
CA ARG A 104 0.89 7.25 -3.27
C ARG A 104 0.97 6.29 -2.08
N ALA A 105 1.80 5.25 -2.14
CA ALA A 105 2.03 4.33 -1.04
C ALA A 105 3.32 4.64 -0.27
N ALA A 106 3.93 5.81 -0.47
CA ALA A 106 5.15 6.18 0.24
C ALA A 106 4.96 6.12 1.78
N GLY A 107 5.94 5.54 2.46
CA GLY A 107 5.92 5.35 3.92
C GLY A 107 5.20 4.08 4.38
N PHE A 108 4.58 3.31 3.48
CA PHE A 108 4.12 1.96 3.77
C PHE A 108 5.21 0.93 3.49
N ALA A 109 5.32 -0.06 4.35
CA ALA A 109 6.10 -1.26 4.07
C ALA A 109 5.32 -2.48 4.57
N PHE A 110 5.25 -3.51 3.74
CA PHE A 110 4.55 -4.76 4.03
C PHE A 110 5.48 -5.94 3.83
N THR A 111 5.23 -7.00 4.59
CA THR A 111 5.97 -8.25 4.49
C THR A 111 5.03 -9.44 4.41
N ILE A 112 5.51 -10.48 3.74
CA ILE A 112 4.93 -11.83 3.78
C ILE A 112 6.06 -12.86 3.84
N ASN A 113 5.87 -13.93 4.60
CA ASN A 113 6.80 -15.05 4.66
C ASN A 113 6.15 -16.37 4.17
N GLU A 114 6.92 -17.46 4.21
CA GLU A 114 6.48 -18.80 3.79
C GLU A 114 5.28 -19.31 4.62
N GLN A 115 5.19 -18.99 5.92
CA GLN A 115 4.03 -19.38 6.74
C GLN A 115 2.79 -18.50 6.52
N ASN A 116 2.78 -17.63 5.51
CA ASN A 116 1.71 -16.66 5.28
C ASN A 116 1.56 -15.63 6.42
N ALA A 117 2.58 -15.44 7.24
CA ALA A 117 2.60 -14.37 8.23
C ALA A 117 2.77 -13.05 7.48
N ARG A 118 1.75 -12.19 7.61
CA ARG A 118 1.69 -10.88 6.98
C ARG A 118 1.86 -9.82 8.04
N ALA A 119 2.72 -8.85 7.79
CA ALA A 119 2.89 -7.73 8.68
C ALA A 119 3.09 -6.44 7.90
N THR A 120 2.56 -5.36 8.42
CA THR A 120 2.98 -4.01 8.11
C THR A 120 4.24 -3.76 8.93
N THR A 121 5.29 -3.22 8.35
CA THR A 121 6.54 -2.87 9.05
C THR A 121 6.76 -1.36 9.10
N ALA A 122 6.10 -0.61 8.23
CA ALA A 122 6.04 0.85 8.28
C ALA A 122 4.67 1.33 7.77
N ALA A 123 4.16 2.40 8.37
CA ALA A 123 2.98 3.11 7.89
C ALA A 123 3.07 4.61 8.25
N PRO A 124 2.51 5.51 7.44
CA PRO A 124 2.41 6.93 7.79
C PRO A 124 1.57 7.18 9.04
N ALA A 125 1.80 8.32 9.69
CA ALA A 125 1.03 8.73 10.87
C ALA A 125 -0.48 8.72 10.59
N GLY A 126 -1.26 8.23 11.56
CA GLY A 126 -2.71 8.13 11.47
C GLY A 126 -3.24 6.92 10.70
N TRP A 127 -2.37 6.08 10.10
CA TRP A 127 -2.79 4.84 9.44
C TRP A 127 -2.74 3.62 10.36
N ALA A 128 -1.82 3.61 11.32
CA ALA A 128 -1.65 2.55 12.30
C ALA A 128 -1.72 3.11 13.73
N PRO A 129 -2.13 2.30 14.73
CA PRO A 129 -1.91 2.63 16.13
C PRO A 129 -0.41 2.65 16.45
N THR A 130 -0.03 3.49 17.40
CA THR A 130 1.34 3.57 17.93
C THR A 130 1.34 3.11 19.39
N PRO A 131 2.06 2.03 19.77
CA PRO A 131 2.93 1.20 18.92
C PRO A 131 2.15 0.27 18.00
N MET A 132 2.73 -0.05 16.83
CA MET A 132 2.09 -0.94 15.85
C MET A 132 2.29 -2.41 16.26
N PRO A 133 1.22 -3.22 16.40
CA PRO A 133 1.34 -4.65 16.69
C PRO A 133 2.11 -5.39 15.59
N ASN A 134 2.93 -6.37 15.98
CA ASN A 134 3.72 -7.19 15.03
C ASN A 134 2.86 -8.03 14.07
N THR A 135 1.58 -8.25 14.38
CA THR A 135 0.61 -8.96 13.54
C THR A 135 -0.27 -8.02 12.70
N CYS A 136 -0.08 -6.71 12.79
CA CYS A 136 -0.94 -5.79 12.07
C CYS A 136 -0.72 -5.88 10.56
N PHE A 137 -1.82 -5.99 9.81
CA PHE A 137 -1.81 -5.87 8.35
C PHE A 137 -2.81 -4.80 7.89
N ILE A 138 -2.30 -3.64 7.51
CA ILE A 138 -3.11 -2.47 7.16
C ILE A 138 -3.70 -2.63 5.77
N ILE A 139 -5.03 -2.68 5.70
CA ILE A 139 -5.83 -2.62 4.48
C ILE A 139 -6.58 -1.28 4.35
N ARG A 140 -6.78 -0.59 5.47
CA ARG A 140 -7.40 0.73 5.57
C ARG A 140 -6.87 1.47 6.79
N LYS A 141 -7.10 2.79 6.83
CA LYS A 141 -6.81 3.59 8.02
C LYS A 141 -7.41 2.94 9.27
N THR A 142 -6.62 2.81 10.32
CA THR A 142 -6.97 2.17 11.59
C THR A 142 -7.39 0.69 11.49
N SER A 143 -6.99 -0.03 10.42
CA SER A 143 -7.08 -1.49 10.40
C SER A 143 -5.80 -2.10 10.95
N CYS A 144 -5.69 -2.01 12.27
CA CYS A 144 -4.92 -2.84 13.18
C CYS A 144 -5.83 -2.96 14.41
#